data_AF-E9GMT5-F1
#
_entry.id   AF-E9GMT5-F1
#
_cell.length_a   1.000
_cell.length_b   1.000
_cell.length_c   1.000
_cell.angle_alpha   90.00
_cell.angle_beta   90.00
_cell.angle_gamma   90.00
#
_symmetry.space_group_name_H-M   'P 1'
#
loop_
_entity.id
_entity.type
_entity.pdbx_description
1 polymer ?
#
loop_
_entity_poly.entity_id
_entity_poly.type
_entity_poly.pdbx_seq_one_letter_code
_entity_poly.pdbx_strand_id
1 'polypeptide(L)'
;MADVLATNREENFLLTYFNGLAQSSFDKCKDAVDKERDTNKNQNGIWPYLMGTLSQLATTEKSYMALLFLVPKSFLRKENSLKSAYDTLRMECKRTEEFSKTTQLDLLVVHLLGQLAQFASARLELMEFYEKLSAFGSSKQNNLEELLPQIHNLSQTSDIKFHHPLMEPLKSSFAYECEILTHLLDANVEMASWNYLPALLKINETQAKLDTWAKIFQLKETRRLGLFKNPTSPQLFQWLIKFKCLSVSKFTLYFYEVLSKYSTPQDLKTLCAKQSLDYVNLIQAFQRKADARAVSLILDVNGLESFRGPGYVHPNKPIDTPKGLDSYPCIFTSPDKSIREIPYWPSVIMTLADRIQDLSNYEKLVYVFDHRAQRTYFLQRVEPRLTLVLIFESKRLEKESYIVSFMNEITQQLRGTRIFNCLKGTGSS
;
A
#
# COMPACT_ATOMS: atom_id res chain seq x y z
N MET A 1 41.08 29.17 -7.59
CA MET A 1 41.27 27.95 -8.40
C MET A 1 41.35 26.69 -7.51
N ALA A 2 42.13 26.71 -6.42
CA ALA A 2 42.12 25.63 -5.41
C ALA A 2 40.76 25.40 -4.74
N ASP A 3 40.06 26.47 -4.33
CA ASP A 3 38.69 26.37 -3.76
C ASP A 3 37.68 25.72 -4.71
N VAL A 4 37.76 26.02 -6.01
CA VAL A 4 36.85 25.46 -7.04
C VAL A 4 37.14 23.96 -7.27
N LEU A 5 38.42 23.57 -7.24
CA LEU A 5 38.83 22.16 -7.38
C LEU A 5 38.50 21.34 -6.13
N ALA A 6 38.62 21.92 -4.93
CA ALA A 6 38.18 21.31 -3.67
C ALA A 6 36.67 21.06 -3.71
N THR A 7 35.88 22.10 -3.96
CA THR A 7 34.39 22.02 -4.02
C THR A 7 33.93 20.88 -4.93
N ASN A 8 34.62 20.65 -6.04
CA ASN A 8 34.30 19.55 -6.96
C ASN A 8 34.55 18.15 -6.34
N ARG A 9 35.58 17.95 -5.51
CA ARG A 9 35.79 16.70 -4.77
C ARG A 9 34.68 16.46 -3.75
N GLU A 10 34.35 17.47 -2.94
CA GLU A 10 33.31 17.33 -1.91
C GLU A 10 31.92 17.09 -2.52
N GLU A 11 31.58 17.80 -3.61
CA GLU A 11 30.33 17.56 -4.34
C GLU A 11 30.25 16.15 -4.93
N ASN A 12 31.34 15.64 -5.53
CA ASN A 12 31.39 14.27 -6.04
C ASN A 12 31.23 13.22 -4.94
N PHE A 13 31.81 13.47 -3.76
CA PHE A 13 31.61 12.62 -2.59
C PHE A 13 30.13 12.61 -2.17
N LEU A 14 29.50 13.78 -2.05
CA LEU A 14 28.10 13.91 -1.67
C LEU A 14 27.16 13.25 -2.69
N LEU A 15 27.42 13.44 -3.98
CA LEU A 15 26.66 12.80 -5.05
C LEU A 15 26.74 11.27 -4.94
N THR A 16 27.95 10.73 -4.70
CA THR A 16 28.15 9.29 -4.50
C THR A 16 27.40 8.79 -3.26
N TYR A 17 27.46 9.56 -2.17
CA TYR A 17 26.79 9.24 -0.92
C TYR A 17 25.27 9.18 -1.07
N PHE A 18 24.65 10.22 -1.65
CA PHE A 18 23.19 10.29 -1.83
C PHE A 18 22.67 9.24 -2.82
N ASN A 19 23.42 8.96 -3.89
CA ASN A 19 23.14 7.83 -4.77
C ASN A 19 23.19 6.50 -4.01
N GLY A 20 24.22 6.30 -3.18
CA GLY A 20 24.35 5.09 -2.37
C GLY A 20 23.19 4.91 -1.39
N LEU A 21 22.71 6.01 -0.76
CA LEU A 21 21.53 5.96 0.12
C LEU A 21 20.27 5.54 -0.64
N ALA A 22 20.00 6.17 -1.79
CA ALA A 22 18.84 5.83 -2.63
C ALA A 22 18.86 4.36 -3.09
N GLN A 23 20.05 3.82 -3.32
CA GLN A 23 20.28 2.41 -3.64
C GLN A 23 20.21 1.46 -2.43
N SER A 24 19.86 1.98 -1.24
CA SER A 24 19.85 1.23 0.03
C SER A 24 21.21 0.63 0.42
N SER A 25 22.32 1.26 0.00
CA SER A 25 23.70 0.88 0.36
C SER A 25 24.14 1.52 1.68
N PHE A 26 23.27 1.50 2.69
CA PHE A 26 23.42 2.26 3.94
C PHE A 26 24.75 2.01 4.66
N ASP A 27 25.17 0.75 4.79
CA ASP A 27 26.42 0.41 5.49
C ASP A 27 27.65 0.97 4.74
N LYS A 28 27.66 0.89 3.40
CA LYS A 28 28.74 1.46 2.58
C LYS A 28 28.78 2.98 2.67
N CYS A 29 27.60 3.63 2.64
CA CYS A 29 27.48 5.08 2.79
C CYS A 29 28.01 5.54 4.14
N LYS A 30 27.64 4.83 5.21
CA LYS A 30 28.14 5.09 6.57
C LYS A 30 29.66 4.92 6.63
N ASP A 31 30.19 3.81 6.12
CA ASP A 31 31.64 3.55 6.10
C ASP A 31 32.42 4.61 5.31
N ALA A 32 31.88 5.08 4.19
CA ALA A 32 32.49 6.13 3.38
C ALA A 32 32.56 7.47 4.13
N VAL A 33 31.47 7.85 4.81
CA VAL A 33 31.39 9.08 5.61
C VAL A 33 32.27 9.00 6.85
N ASP A 34 32.31 7.86 7.53
CA ASP A 34 33.18 7.68 8.70
C ASP A 34 34.66 7.79 8.29
N LYS A 35 35.06 7.27 7.11
CA LYS A 35 36.42 7.46 6.57
C LYS A 35 36.74 8.91 6.20
N GLU A 36 35.79 9.61 5.58
CA GLU A 36 35.97 11.02 5.20
C GLU A 36 36.06 11.91 6.45
N ARG A 37 35.23 11.64 7.47
CA ARG A 37 35.36 12.27 8.80
C ARG A 37 36.72 11.97 9.41
N ASP A 38 37.17 10.72 9.31
CA ASP A 38 38.40 10.27 9.92
C ASP A 38 39.65 10.92 9.32
N THR A 39 39.60 11.21 8.02
CA THR A 39 40.65 11.93 7.28
C THR A 39 40.74 13.40 7.72
N ASN A 40 39.62 13.97 8.19
CA ASN A 40 39.50 15.38 8.55
C ASN A 40 39.33 15.63 10.07
N LYS A 41 39.65 14.65 10.94
CA LYS A 41 39.41 14.74 12.41
C LYS A 41 40.00 15.98 13.10
N ASN A 42 41.10 16.50 12.57
CA ASN A 42 41.80 17.63 13.16
C ASN A 42 41.32 18.99 12.63
N GLN A 43 40.36 19.00 11.69
CA GLN A 43 39.75 20.21 11.19
C GLN A 43 38.51 20.53 12.01
N ASN A 44 38.44 21.76 12.54
CA ASN A 44 37.21 22.30 13.09
C ASN A 44 36.44 23.00 11.97
N GLY A 45 35.17 22.69 11.82
CA GLY A 45 34.34 23.32 10.79
C GLY A 45 33.03 22.58 10.53
N ILE A 46 32.26 23.12 9.59
CA ILE A 46 30.93 22.60 9.26
C ILE A 46 30.99 21.29 8.44
N TRP A 47 32.11 21.01 7.76
CA TRP A 47 32.26 19.80 6.96
C TRP A 47 32.33 18.51 7.81
N PRO A 48 33.20 18.39 8.83
CA PRO A 48 33.16 17.26 9.77
C PRO A 48 31.81 17.10 10.48
N TYR A 49 31.11 18.21 10.75
CA TYR A 49 29.76 18.21 11.31
C TYR A 49 28.73 17.57 10.35
N LEU A 50 28.78 17.95 9.07
CA LEU A 50 27.98 17.30 8.03
C LEU A 50 28.28 15.80 7.98
N MET A 51 29.54 15.38 8.02
CA MET A 51 29.88 13.95 8.03
C MET A 51 29.28 13.22 9.23
N GLY A 52 29.29 13.81 10.43
CA GLY A 52 28.57 13.25 11.59
C GLY A 52 27.07 13.04 11.30
N THR A 53 26.43 14.06 10.74
CA THR A 53 25.01 14.06 10.38
C THR A 53 24.69 12.99 9.32
N LEU A 54 25.53 12.87 8.27
CA LEU A 54 25.35 11.88 7.21
C LEU A 54 25.55 10.45 7.74
N SER A 55 26.54 10.20 8.61
CA SER A 55 26.73 8.88 9.25
C SER A 55 25.48 8.44 10.03
N GLN A 56 24.87 9.38 10.76
CA GLN A 56 23.60 9.15 11.47
C GLN A 56 22.43 8.92 10.49
N LEU A 57 22.34 9.70 9.40
CA LEU A 57 21.31 9.56 8.37
C LEU A 57 21.30 8.16 7.76
N ALA A 58 22.46 7.61 7.40
CA ALA A 58 22.56 6.28 6.80
C ALA A 58 22.02 5.18 7.73
N THR A 59 22.34 5.27 9.02
CA THR A 59 21.84 4.32 10.05
C THR A 59 20.33 4.45 10.24
N THR A 60 19.83 5.69 10.21
CA THR A 60 18.42 6.02 10.42
C THR A 60 17.57 5.56 9.22
N GLU A 61 17.97 5.87 7.99
CA GLU A 61 17.28 5.42 6.76
C GLU A 61 17.29 3.89 6.62
N LYS A 62 18.37 3.21 7.00
CA LYS A 62 18.39 1.73 7.04
C LYS A 62 17.28 1.18 7.92
N SER A 63 17.10 1.77 9.08
CA SER A 63 16.07 1.37 10.06
C SER A 63 14.66 1.70 9.57
N TYR A 64 14.50 2.82 8.86
CA TYR A 64 13.24 3.22 8.23
C TYR A 64 12.81 2.23 7.15
N MET A 65 13.72 1.91 6.23
CA MET A 65 13.47 0.99 5.12
C MET A 65 13.24 -0.46 5.57
N ALA A 66 13.65 -0.79 6.79
CA ALA A 66 13.36 -2.03 7.50
C ALA A 66 12.08 -1.96 8.37
N LEU A 67 11.30 -0.87 8.29
CA LEU A 67 10.04 -0.66 9.03
C LEU A 67 10.19 -0.79 10.56
N LEU A 68 11.37 -0.52 11.12
CA LEU A 68 11.66 -0.77 12.54
C LEU A 68 10.88 0.14 13.51
N PHE A 69 10.21 1.17 12.99
CA PHE A 69 9.33 2.07 13.74
C PHE A 69 7.93 1.49 14.00
N LEU A 70 7.54 0.42 13.31
CA LEU A 70 6.24 -0.24 13.49
C LEU A 70 6.31 -1.50 14.37
N VAL A 71 7.52 -1.93 14.75
CA VAL A 71 7.73 -3.14 15.55
C VAL A 71 7.23 -2.91 16.99
N PRO A 72 6.37 -3.79 17.54
CA PRO A 72 5.84 -3.64 18.90
C PRO A 72 6.94 -3.55 19.96
N LYS A 73 6.62 -2.88 21.07
CA LYS A 73 7.48 -2.74 22.25
C LYS A 73 7.87 -4.12 22.79
N SER A 74 9.12 -4.55 22.60
CA SER A 74 9.70 -5.62 23.42
C SER A 74 10.20 -5.01 24.73
N PHE A 75 10.08 -5.74 25.84
CA PHE A 75 10.27 -5.32 27.25
C PHE A 75 11.61 -4.63 27.59
N LEU A 76 12.54 -4.50 26.64
CA LEU A 76 13.86 -3.88 26.80
C LEU A 76 14.16 -2.75 25.80
N ARG A 77 13.23 -2.40 24.89
CA ARG A 77 13.46 -1.34 23.88
C ARG A 77 12.87 -0.02 24.37
N LYS A 78 13.72 0.98 24.62
CA LYS A 78 13.30 2.38 24.83
C LYS A 78 12.39 2.82 23.69
N GLU A 79 11.34 3.57 24.02
CA GLU A 79 10.30 4.03 23.08
C GLU A 79 10.88 4.66 21.80
N ASN A 80 10.16 4.50 20.68
CA ASN A 80 10.24 5.36 19.49
C ASN A 80 11.66 5.76 19.06
N SER A 81 12.63 4.84 19.17
CA SER A 81 14.04 5.17 18.96
C SER A 81 14.29 5.74 17.56
N LEU A 82 13.50 5.33 16.57
CA LEU A 82 13.68 5.81 15.20
C LEU A 82 13.06 7.19 14.96
N LYS A 83 11.84 7.47 15.47
CA LYS A 83 11.26 8.82 15.39
C LYS A 83 12.15 9.82 16.13
N SER A 84 12.57 9.45 17.34
CA SER A 84 13.54 10.25 18.11
C SER A 84 14.85 10.45 17.35
N ALA A 85 15.36 9.44 16.61
CA ALA A 85 16.57 9.60 15.82
C ALA A 85 16.40 10.59 14.65
N TYR A 86 15.26 10.54 13.93
CA TYR A 86 14.96 11.55 12.90
C TYR A 86 14.74 12.94 13.51
N ASP A 87 14.11 13.04 14.68
CA ASP A 87 13.96 14.30 15.40
C ASP A 87 15.31 14.90 15.80
N THR A 88 16.20 14.09 16.37
CA THR A 88 17.57 14.52 16.69
C THR A 88 18.29 14.98 15.43
N LEU A 89 18.25 14.20 14.35
CA LEU A 89 18.88 14.56 13.08
C LEU A 89 18.31 15.86 12.50
N ARG A 90 16.99 16.04 12.57
CA ARG A 90 16.31 17.27 12.15
C ARG A 90 16.78 18.49 12.95
N MET A 91 16.95 18.35 14.27
CA MET A 91 17.41 19.43 15.14
C MET A 91 18.88 19.75 14.91
N GLU A 92 19.73 18.75 14.74
CA GLU A 92 21.15 18.91 14.38
C GLU A 92 21.32 19.64 13.06
N CYS A 93 20.57 19.24 12.02
CA CYS A 93 20.58 19.91 10.72
C CYS A 93 20.18 21.39 10.79
N LYS A 94 19.40 21.82 11.81
CA LYS A 94 19.01 23.22 12.00
C LYS A 94 20.06 24.06 12.73
N ARG A 95 21.01 23.45 13.45
CA ARG A 95 22.08 24.13 14.20
C ARG A 95 23.19 24.60 13.26
N THR A 96 22.86 25.46 12.31
CA THR A 96 23.80 25.98 11.30
C THR A 96 24.34 27.37 11.63
N GLU A 97 23.75 28.05 12.62
CA GLU A 97 24.15 29.40 13.07
C GLU A 97 25.48 29.41 13.82
N GLU A 98 25.90 28.25 14.34
CA GLU A 98 27.14 28.07 15.11
C GLU A 98 28.40 28.08 14.23
N PHE A 99 28.26 28.09 12.90
CA PHE A 99 29.37 27.97 11.95
C PHE A 99 29.61 29.26 11.15
N SER A 100 30.88 29.62 10.98
CA SER A 100 31.29 30.71 10.09
C SER A 100 31.04 30.33 8.62
N LYS A 101 30.37 31.21 7.86
CA LYS A 101 30.00 30.98 6.46
C LYS A 101 30.93 31.76 5.53
N THR A 102 32.17 31.32 5.46
CA THR A 102 33.26 32.07 4.81
C THR A 102 33.57 31.58 3.40
N THR A 103 33.38 30.29 3.14
CA THR A 103 33.70 29.66 1.85
C THR A 103 32.44 29.26 1.08
N GLN A 104 32.57 29.00 -0.23
CA GLN A 104 31.47 28.44 -1.03
C GLN A 104 31.03 27.07 -0.51
N LEU A 105 31.98 26.26 -0.03
CA LEU A 105 31.69 24.97 0.59
C LEU A 105 30.85 25.14 1.86
N ASP A 106 31.15 26.13 2.71
CA ASP A 106 30.35 26.39 3.92
C ASP A 106 28.89 26.73 3.56
N LEU A 107 28.68 27.56 2.54
CA LEU A 107 27.34 27.93 2.07
C LEU A 107 26.58 26.72 1.52
N LEU A 108 27.25 25.88 0.72
CA LEU A 108 26.68 24.62 0.21
C LEU A 108 26.27 23.70 1.36
N VAL A 109 27.15 23.49 2.35
CA VAL A 109 26.89 22.60 3.49
C VAL A 109 25.72 23.10 4.33
N VAL A 110 25.66 24.41 4.64
CA VAL A 110 24.53 25.01 5.36
C VAL A 110 23.22 24.78 4.61
N HIS A 111 23.22 24.98 3.29
CA HIS A 111 22.05 24.75 2.46
C HIS A 111 21.61 23.28 2.49
N LEU A 112 22.55 22.34 2.33
CA LEU A 112 22.28 20.90 2.37
C LEU A 112 21.74 20.46 3.73
N LEU A 113 22.29 20.95 4.84
CA LEU A 113 21.77 20.67 6.18
C LEU A 113 20.32 21.14 6.31
N GLY A 114 20.00 22.35 5.82
CA GLY A 114 18.61 22.83 5.77
C GLY A 114 17.67 21.90 4.99
N GLN A 115 18.12 21.40 3.84
CA GLN A 115 17.36 20.46 3.00
C GLN A 115 17.20 19.08 3.67
N LEU A 116 18.23 18.59 4.37
CA LEU A 116 18.18 17.36 5.15
C LEU A 116 17.21 17.46 6.35
N ALA A 117 17.10 18.63 6.98
CA ALA A 117 16.09 18.86 8.02
C ALA A 117 14.66 18.73 7.47
N GLN A 118 14.42 19.21 6.24
CA GLN A 118 13.13 19.06 5.57
C GLN A 118 12.85 17.61 5.20
N PHE A 119 13.83 16.90 4.65
CA PHE A 119 13.72 15.48 4.37
C PHE A 119 13.41 14.65 5.63
N ALA A 120 14.10 14.91 6.75
CA ALA A 120 13.83 14.25 8.03
C ALA A 120 12.42 14.54 8.54
N SER A 121 11.91 15.77 8.33
CA SER A 121 10.53 16.13 8.68
C SER A 121 9.52 15.34 7.84
N ALA A 122 9.74 15.25 6.53
CA ALA A 122 8.88 14.49 5.62
C ALA A 122 8.88 12.98 5.95
N ARG A 123 10.02 12.43 6.38
CA ARG A 123 10.12 11.06 6.89
C ARG A 123 9.30 10.84 8.15
N LEU A 124 9.35 11.75 9.12
CA LEU A 124 8.52 11.67 10.33
C LEU A 124 7.02 11.64 9.98
N GLU A 125 6.58 12.49 9.05
CA GLU A 125 5.19 12.50 8.56
C GLU A 125 4.81 11.17 7.87
N LEU A 126 5.69 10.58 7.06
CA LEU A 126 5.47 9.25 6.48
C LEU A 126 5.39 8.14 7.54
N MET A 127 6.21 8.21 8.60
CA MET A 127 6.14 7.23 9.69
C MET A 127 4.77 7.28 10.37
N GLU A 128 4.23 8.48 10.63
CA GLU A 128 2.87 8.65 11.16
C GLU A 128 1.80 8.12 10.19
N PHE A 129 1.99 8.35 8.89
CA PHE A 129 1.11 7.80 7.86
C PHE A 129 1.10 6.26 7.89
N TYR A 130 2.26 5.61 7.93
CA TYR A 130 2.37 4.16 8.02
C TYR A 130 1.83 3.59 9.33
N GLU A 131 1.95 4.32 10.45
CA GLU A 131 1.32 3.94 11.72
C GLU A 131 -0.20 3.91 11.59
N LYS A 132 -0.80 4.97 11.02
CA LYS A 132 -2.24 5.01 10.70
C LYS A 132 -2.62 3.86 9.80
N LEU A 133 -1.87 3.63 8.71
CA LEU A 133 -2.12 2.54 7.77
C LEU A 133 -2.04 1.15 8.45
N SER A 134 -1.09 0.96 9.36
CA SER A 134 -0.98 -0.29 10.12
C SER A 134 -2.15 -0.52 11.09
N ALA A 135 -2.81 0.55 11.56
CA ALA A 135 -3.98 0.46 12.41
C ALA A 135 -5.20 -0.08 11.65
N PHE A 136 -5.28 0.08 10.32
CA PHE A 136 -6.32 -0.55 9.48
C PHE A 136 -6.26 -2.07 9.51
N GLY A 137 -5.11 -2.65 9.84
CA GLY A 137 -5.00 -4.09 10.07
C GLY A 137 -5.71 -4.58 11.33
N SER A 138 -6.05 -3.68 12.25
CA SER A 138 -6.78 -3.99 13.49
C SER A 138 -8.12 -3.24 13.58
N SER A 139 -8.41 -2.34 12.65
CA SER A 139 -9.63 -1.53 12.62
C SER A 139 -10.84 -2.34 12.17
N LYS A 140 -12.00 -1.98 12.72
CA LYS A 140 -13.31 -2.52 12.34
C LYS A 140 -13.88 -1.86 11.08
N GLN A 141 -13.33 -0.72 10.68
CA GLN A 141 -13.74 0.04 9.50
C GLN A 141 -12.51 0.39 8.68
N ASN A 142 -12.55 0.03 7.39
CA ASN A 142 -11.47 0.29 6.44
C ASN A 142 -11.98 1.26 5.37
N ASN A 143 -11.93 2.57 5.67
CA ASN A 143 -12.12 3.60 4.67
C ASN A 143 -10.75 4.14 4.21
N LEU A 144 -10.18 3.55 3.15
CA LEU A 144 -8.87 3.96 2.65
C LEU A 144 -8.89 5.37 2.02
N GLU A 145 -10.07 5.86 1.61
CA GLU A 145 -10.24 7.17 0.99
C GLU A 145 -9.78 8.31 1.93
N GLU A 146 -9.98 8.18 3.23
CA GLU A 146 -9.59 9.17 4.24
C GLU A 146 -8.06 9.38 4.35
N LEU A 147 -7.27 8.43 3.83
CA LEU A 147 -5.81 8.50 3.84
C LEU A 147 -5.26 9.23 2.60
N LEU A 148 -6.02 9.32 1.51
CA LEU A 148 -5.56 9.91 0.25
C LEU A 148 -5.14 11.39 0.40
N PRO A 149 -5.92 12.27 1.05
CA PRO A 149 -5.52 13.67 1.19
C PRO A 149 -4.18 13.84 1.94
N GLN A 150 -3.91 12.95 2.90
CA GLN A 150 -2.68 13.00 3.71
C GLN A 150 -1.45 12.67 2.87
N ILE A 151 -1.48 11.58 2.09
CA ILE A 151 -0.34 11.19 1.24
C ILE A 151 -0.13 12.14 0.06
N HIS A 152 -1.22 12.68 -0.52
CA HIS A 152 -1.12 13.71 -1.56
C HIS A 152 -0.46 14.99 -1.06
N ASN A 153 -0.89 15.50 0.10
CA ASN A 153 -0.29 16.69 0.70
C ASN A 153 1.20 16.48 1.02
N LEU A 154 1.54 15.30 1.54
CA LEU A 154 2.92 14.95 1.85
C LEU A 154 3.78 14.93 0.58
N SER A 155 3.32 14.31 -0.50
CA SER A 155 4.02 14.28 -1.80
C SER A 155 4.20 15.70 -2.39
N GLN A 156 3.17 16.54 -2.35
CA GLN A 156 3.24 17.89 -2.89
C GLN A 156 4.16 18.81 -2.08
N THR A 157 4.10 18.72 -0.76
CA THR A 157 4.93 19.57 0.11
C THR A 157 6.40 19.14 0.09
N SER A 158 6.70 17.85 -0.05
CA SER A 158 8.08 17.36 -0.14
C SER A 158 8.78 17.83 -1.41
N ASP A 159 8.08 17.88 -2.54
CA ASP A 159 8.66 18.27 -3.83
C ASP A 159 9.23 19.71 -3.83
N ILE A 160 8.66 20.56 -2.99
CA ILE A 160 9.02 21.96 -2.83
C ILE A 160 10.13 22.13 -1.77
N LYS A 161 10.09 21.35 -0.68
CA LYS A 161 10.90 21.60 0.51
C LYS A 161 12.35 21.10 0.41
N PHE A 162 12.63 20.05 -0.37
CA PHE A 162 14.00 19.61 -0.65
C PHE A 162 14.22 19.38 -2.15
N HIS A 163 15.02 20.24 -2.77
CA HIS A 163 15.18 20.43 -4.22
C HIS A 163 16.64 20.57 -4.67
N HIS A 164 17.62 20.50 -3.76
CA HIS A 164 19.02 20.64 -4.17
C HIS A 164 19.44 19.49 -5.11
N PRO A 165 20.11 19.76 -6.25
CA PRO A 165 20.44 18.73 -7.26
C PRO A 165 21.22 17.52 -6.71
N LEU A 166 22.13 17.72 -5.74
CA LEU A 166 22.87 16.61 -5.11
C LEU A 166 21.96 15.65 -4.33
N MET A 167 20.80 16.12 -3.85
CA MET A 167 19.83 15.31 -3.11
C MET A 167 18.78 14.66 -4.02
N GLU A 168 18.83 14.89 -5.33
CA GLU A 168 17.88 14.33 -6.29
C GLU A 168 17.69 12.81 -6.17
N PRO A 169 18.73 11.98 -5.92
CA PRO A 169 18.53 10.55 -5.71
C PRO A 169 17.63 10.21 -4.51
N LEU A 170 17.78 10.94 -3.39
CA LEU A 170 16.92 10.78 -2.21
C LEU A 170 15.51 11.27 -2.50
N LYS A 171 15.39 12.40 -3.19
CA LYS A 171 14.09 12.96 -3.59
C LYS A 171 13.32 12.01 -4.47
N SER A 172 13.94 11.50 -5.52
CA SER A 172 13.37 10.48 -6.39
C SER A 172 12.94 9.24 -5.61
N SER A 173 13.76 8.72 -4.69
CA SER A 173 13.38 7.56 -3.87
C SER A 173 12.18 7.84 -2.97
N PHE A 174 12.08 9.03 -2.38
CA PHE A 174 10.94 9.43 -1.55
C PHE A 174 9.68 9.60 -2.39
N ALA A 175 9.80 10.22 -3.57
CA ALA A 175 8.69 10.40 -4.51
C ALA A 175 8.12 9.04 -4.96
N TYR A 176 8.96 8.08 -5.32
CA TYR A 176 8.50 6.73 -5.68
C TYR A 176 7.66 6.10 -4.57
N GLU A 177 8.11 6.19 -3.32
CA GLU A 177 7.38 5.67 -2.17
C GLU A 177 5.98 6.29 -2.04
N CYS A 178 5.90 7.62 -2.09
CA CYS A 178 4.64 8.36 -1.95
C CYS A 178 3.68 8.11 -3.11
N GLU A 179 4.18 8.12 -4.35
CA GLU A 179 3.38 7.89 -5.55
C GLU A 179 2.85 6.45 -5.62
N ILE A 180 3.68 5.46 -5.28
CA ILE A 180 3.26 4.05 -5.22
C ILE A 180 2.18 3.86 -4.16
N LEU A 181 2.34 4.44 -2.97
CA LEU A 181 1.32 4.42 -1.92
C LEU A 181 0.01 5.04 -2.41
N THR A 182 0.09 6.23 -3.00
CA THR A 182 -1.05 6.97 -3.54
C THR A 182 -1.80 6.11 -4.57
N HIS A 183 -1.11 5.60 -5.58
CA HIS A 183 -1.72 4.79 -6.62
C HIS A 183 -2.34 3.49 -6.10
N LEU A 184 -1.71 2.84 -5.11
CA LEU A 184 -2.27 1.63 -4.50
C LEU A 184 -3.53 1.91 -3.67
N LEU A 185 -3.56 3.01 -2.93
CA LEU A 185 -4.72 3.43 -2.16
C LEU A 185 -5.86 3.84 -3.09
N ASP A 186 -5.58 4.69 -4.09
CA ASP A 186 -6.53 5.10 -5.12
C ASP A 186 -7.12 3.89 -5.83
N ALA A 187 -6.29 2.95 -6.29
CA ALA A 187 -6.76 1.75 -6.95
C ALA A 187 -7.76 0.95 -6.08
N ASN A 188 -7.54 0.86 -4.77
CA ASN A 188 -8.46 0.18 -3.88
C ASN A 188 -9.76 0.95 -3.64
N VAL A 189 -9.71 2.28 -3.59
CA VAL A 189 -10.91 3.14 -3.51
C VAL A 189 -11.73 3.03 -4.80
N GLU A 190 -11.08 3.10 -5.96
CA GLU A 190 -11.71 2.94 -7.27
C GLU A 190 -12.33 1.54 -7.43
N MET A 191 -11.65 0.49 -6.95
CA MET A 191 -12.19 -0.87 -6.91
C MET A 191 -13.43 -0.97 -6.02
N ALA A 192 -13.44 -0.36 -4.84
CA ALA A 192 -14.58 -0.37 -3.92
C ALA A 192 -15.81 0.36 -4.49
N SER A 193 -15.58 1.33 -5.39
CA SER A 193 -16.61 2.04 -6.18
C SER A 193 -16.92 1.37 -7.53
N TRP A 194 -16.27 0.24 -7.83
CA TRP A 194 -16.41 -0.54 -9.07
C TRP A 194 -16.06 0.23 -10.36
N ASN A 195 -15.08 1.13 -10.28
CA ASN A 195 -14.57 1.90 -11.40
C ASN A 195 -13.41 1.16 -12.09
N TYR A 196 -13.72 0.41 -13.14
CA TYR A 196 -12.78 -0.50 -13.81
C TYR A 196 -11.51 0.17 -14.35
N LEU A 197 -11.67 1.16 -15.25
CA LEU A 197 -10.53 1.75 -15.94
C LEU A 197 -9.61 2.55 -14.99
N PRO A 198 -10.11 3.42 -14.10
CA PRO A 198 -9.26 4.10 -13.12
C PRO A 198 -8.44 3.13 -12.26
N ALA A 199 -9.08 2.09 -11.72
CA ALA A 199 -8.39 1.07 -10.93
C ALA A 199 -7.30 0.36 -11.73
N LEU A 200 -7.59 -0.03 -12.99
CA LEU A 200 -6.62 -0.70 -13.87
C LEU A 200 -5.40 0.17 -14.15
N LEU A 201 -5.62 1.44 -14.50
CA LEU A 201 -4.54 2.38 -14.81
C LEU A 201 -3.64 2.61 -13.60
N LYS A 202 -4.20 2.84 -12.41
CA LYS A 202 -3.44 3.01 -11.18
C LYS A 202 -2.60 1.78 -10.81
N ILE A 203 -3.14 0.57 -10.98
CA ILE A 203 -2.41 -0.68 -10.75
C ILE A 203 -1.22 -0.81 -11.74
N ASN A 204 -1.42 -0.46 -13.01
CA ASN A 204 -0.37 -0.53 -14.03
C ASN A 204 0.72 0.54 -13.80
N GLU A 205 0.33 1.77 -13.47
CA GLU A 205 1.26 2.85 -13.10
C GLU A 205 2.10 2.45 -11.88
N THR A 206 1.49 1.80 -10.89
CA THR A 206 2.21 1.26 -9.73
C THR A 206 3.27 0.25 -10.17
N GLN A 207 2.94 -0.69 -11.07
CA GLN A 207 3.91 -1.67 -11.58
C GLN A 207 5.09 -0.99 -12.26
N ALA A 208 4.84 -0.02 -13.14
CA ALA A 208 5.90 0.70 -13.85
C ALA A 208 6.83 1.47 -12.88
N LYS A 209 6.28 2.09 -11.83
CA LYS A 209 7.06 2.79 -10.79
C LYS A 209 7.86 1.80 -9.93
N LEU A 210 7.26 0.68 -9.52
CA LEU A 210 7.95 -0.39 -8.80
C LEU A 210 9.13 -0.94 -9.60
N ASP A 211 8.95 -1.21 -10.89
CA ASP A 211 10.03 -1.71 -11.76
C ASP A 211 11.15 -0.68 -11.94
N THR A 212 10.79 0.60 -12.03
CA THR A 212 11.77 1.69 -12.12
C THR A 212 12.56 1.82 -10.82
N TRP A 213 11.89 1.81 -9.67
CA TRP A 213 12.56 1.88 -8.37
C TRP A 213 13.40 0.61 -8.10
N ALA A 214 12.94 -0.57 -8.52
CA ALA A 214 13.68 -1.83 -8.42
C ALA A 214 15.04 -1.77 -9.12
N LYS A 215 15.11 -1.14 -10.31
CA LYS A 215 16.36 -0.96 -11.06
C LYS A 215 17.40 -0.17 -10.28
N ILE A 216 16.98 0.80 -9.46
CA ILE A 216 17.88 1.57 -8.58
C ILE A 216 18.56 0.63 -7.59
N PHE A 217 17.83 -0.33 -7.00
CA PHE A 217 18.43 -1.34 -6.12
C PHE A 217 19.33 -2.35 -6.87
N GLN A 218 19.03 -2.64 -8.15
CA GLN A 218 19.75 -3.64 -8.97
C GLN A 218 21.03 -3.12 -9.63
N LEU A 219 21.24 -1.80 -9.76
CA LEU A 219 22.54 -1.20 -10.15
C LEU A 219 23.70 -1.68 -9.25
N LYS A 220 23.38 -2.33 -8.12
CA LYS A 220 24.25 -3.07 -7.20
C LYS A 220 25.03 -4.24 -7.82
N GLU A 221 24.53 -4.91 -8.87
CA GLU A 221 24.95 -6.30 -9.18
C GLU A 221 25.65 -6.56 -10.52
N THR A 222 25.89 -5.57 -11.38
CA THR A 222 26.55 -5.79 -12.69
C THR A 222 28.02 -6.23 -12.63
N ARG A 223 28.58 -6.57 -11.45
CA ARG A 223 29.98 -7.01 -11.28
C ARG A 223 30.21 -8.32 -10.51
N ARG A 224 29.17 -9.10 -10.14
CA ARG A 224 29.39 -10.39 -9.45
C ARG A 224 28.78 -11.58 -10.20
N LEU A 225 29.60 -12.21 -11.03
CA LEU A 225 29.46 -13.62 -11.41
C LEU A 225 29.68 -14.50 -10.16
N GLY A 226 28.64 -15.08 -9.58
CA GLY A 226 28.80 -16.13 -8.56
C GLY A 226 27.62 -16.36 -7.61
N LEU A 227 26.92 -17.47 -7.82
CA LEU A 227 26.30 -18.46 -6.89
C LEU A 227 25.66 -18.09 -5.53
N PHE A 228 25.64 -16.83 -5.08
CA PHE A 228 24.91 -16.41 -3.87
C PHE A 228 23.72 -15.51 -4.25
N LYS A 229 22.55 -16.12 -4.35
CA LYS A 229 21.26 -15.42 -4.53
C LYS A 229 20.94 -14.61 -3.26
N ASN A 230 20.98 -13.28 -3.38
CA ASN A 230 19.80 -12.39 -3.30
C ASN A 230 20.22 -10.98 -2.84
N PRO A 231 19.97 -9.93 -3.62
CA PRO A 231 19.68 -8.65 -3.03
C PRO A 231 18.25 -8.74 -2.49
N THR A 232 18.08 -9.06 -1.20
CA THR A 232 16.78 -8.82 -0.56
C THR A 232 16.58 -7.31 -0.58
N SER A 233 15.76 -6.82 -1.51
CA SER A 233 15.37 -5.41 -1.52
C SER A 233 14.77 -5.04 -0.17
N PRO A 234 14.72 -3.74 0.19
CA PRO A 234 14.28 -3.33 1.50
C PRO A 234 12.88 -3.85 1.87
N GLN A 235 12.65 -4.07 3.17
CA GLN A 235 11.40 -4.65 3.67
C GLN A 235 10.18 -3.79 3.29
N LEU A 236 10.32 -2.47 3.33
CA LEU A 236 9.27 -1.56 2.88
C LEU A 236 8.92 -1.78 1.40
N PHE A 237 9.93 -1.88 0.54
CA PHE A 237 9.73 -2.13 -0.89
C PHE A 237 9.05 -3.49 -1.14
N GLN A 238 9.45 -4.52 -0.41
CA GLN A 238 8.82 -5.84 -0.46
C GLN A 238 7.35 -5.80 0.00
N TRP A 239 7.04 -4.99 1.01
CA TRP A 239 5.68 -4.79 1.47
C TRP A 239 4.81 -4.11 0.39
N LEU A 240 5.33 -3.08 -0.30
CA LEU A 240 4.64 -2.42 -1.41
C LEU A 240 4.33 -3.39 -2.56
N ILE A 241 5.27 -4.29 -2.90
CA ILE A 241 5.03 -5.36 -3.88
C ILE A 241 3.88 -6.27 -3.42
N LYS A 242 3.89 -6.70 -2.15
CA LYS A 242 2.80 -7.54 -1.61
C LYS A 242 1.45 -6.83 -1.65
N PHE A 243 1.42 -5.54 -1.33
CA PHE A 243 0.20 -4.75 -1.41
C PHE A 243 -0.30 -4.64 -2.86
N LYS A 244 0.60 -4.42 -3.82
CA LYS A 244 0.25 -4.48 -5.25
C LYS A 244 -0.32 -5.83 -5.66
N CYS A 245 0.29 -6.94 -5.27
CA CYS A 245 -0.20 -8.28 -5.61
C CYS A 245 -1.59 -8.56 -5.03
N LEU A 246 -1.86 -8.12 -3.80
CA LEU A 246 -3.20 -8.17 -3.21
C LEU A 246 -4.20 -7.34 -4.03
N SER A 247 -3.84 -6.11 -4.40
CA SER A 247 -4.71 -5.24 -5.22
C SER A 247 -5.05 -5.87 -6.57
N VAL A 248 -4.10 -6.53 -7.24
CA VAL A 248 -4.38 -7.27 -8.50
C VAL A 248 -5.28 -8.48 -8.25
N SER A 249 -5.10 -9.19 -7.13
CA SER A 249 -5.96 -10.32 -6.76
C SER A 249 -7.41 -9.86 -6.53
N LYS A 250 -7.61 -8.73 -5.83
CA LYS A 250 -8.93 -8.10 -5.64
C LYS A 250 -9.53 -7.62 -6.96
N PHE A 251 -8.74 -6.91 -7.78
CA PHE A 251 -9.16 -6.45 -9.10
C PHE A 251 -9.69 -7.60 -9.95
N THR A 252 -8.95 -8.72 -9.97
CA THR A 252 -9.33 -9.93 -10.71
C THR A 252 -10.69 -10.47 -10.27
N LEU A 253 -10.98 -10.48 -8.95
CA LEU A 253 -12.28 -10.90 -8.43
C LEU A 253 -13.39 -9.91 -8.76
N TYR A 254 -13.18 -8.63 -8.45
CA TYR A 254 -14.22 -7.59 -8.54
C TYR A 254 -14.65 -7.31 -9.97
N PHE A 255 -13.73 -7.49 -10.92
CA PHE A 255 -13.98 -7.31 -12.35
C PHE A 255 -13.96 -8.62 -13.12
N TYR A 256 -14.10 -9.77 -12.45
CA TYR A 256 -14.07 -11.09 -13.08
C TYR A 256 -15.04 -11.19 -14.26
N GLU A 257 -16.26 -10.66 -14.11
CA GLU A 257 -17.28 -10.66 -15.18
C GLU A 257 -16.96 -9.71 -16.33
N VAL A 258 -16.20 -8.63 -16.07
CA VAL A 258 -15.72 -7.74 -17.13
C VAL A 258 -14.61 -8.46 -17.88
N LEU A 259 -13.66 -9.04 -17.17
CA LEU A 259 -12.53 -9.76 -17.74
C LEU A 259 -12.99 -10.98 -18.57
N SER A 260 -13.99 -11.73 -18.10
CA SER A 260 -14.51 -12.90 -18.80
C SER A 260 -15.17 -12.58 -20.14
N LYS A 261 -15.69 -11.36 -20.34
CA LYS A 261 -16.23 -10.92 -21.64
C LYS A 261 -15.17 -10.73 -22.71
N TYR A 262 -13.92 -10.50 -22.30
CA TYR A 262 -12.80 -10.19 -23.19
C TYR A 262 -11.68 -11.24 -23.11
N SER A 263 -11.94 -12.42 -22.56
CA SER A 263 -10.95 -13.50 -22.39
C SER A 263 -11.60 -14.85 -22.65
N THR A 264 -10.81 -15.86 -23.06
CA THR A 264 -11.30 -17.23 -23.07
C THR A 264 -11.37 -17.79 -21.64
N PRO A 265 -12.20 -18.82 -21.36
CA PRO A 265 -12.23 -19.45 -20.04
C PRO A 265 -10.86 -19.97 -19.58
N GLN A 266 -10.04 -20.46 -20.52
CA GLN A 266 -8.69 -20.97 -20.22
C GLN A 266 -7.72 -19.84 -19.88
N ASP A 267 -7.78 -18.71 -20.59
CA ASP A 267 -6.97 -17.53 -20.30
C ASP A 267 -7.34 -16.95 -18.93
N LEU A 268 -8.65 -16.87 -18.64
CA LEU A 268 -9.15 -16.34 -17.37
C LEU A 268 -8.73 -17.23 -16.20
N LYS A 269 -8.80 -18.56 -16.35
CA LYS A 269 -8.29 -19.50 -15.34
C LYS A 269 -6.79 -19.33 -15.12
N THR A 270 -6.03 -19.16 -16.19
CA THR A 270 -4.59 -18.92 -16.13
C THR A 270 -4.27 -17.58 -15.47
N LEU A 271 -5.07 -16.54 -15.74
CA LEU A 271 -4.96 -15.24 -15.10
C LEU A 271 -5.20 -15.34 -13.59
N CYS A 272 -6.25 -16.04 -13.16
CA CYS A 272 -6.56 -16.26 -11.75
C CYS A 272 -5.45 -17.03 -11.02
N ALA A 273 -4.94 -18.11 -11.64
CA ALA A 273 -3.88 -18.93 -11.07
C ALA A 273 -2.52 -18.20 -10.91
N LYS A 274 -2.28 -17.12 -11.67
CA LYS A 274 -1.08 -16.28 -11.55
C LYS A 274 -1.15 -15.29 -10.39
N GLN A 275 -2.33 -15.09 -9.79
CA GLN A 275 -2.49 -14.15 -8.70
C GLN A 275 -1.84 -14.67 -7.42
N SER A 276 -1.41 -13.77 -6.55
CA SER A 276 -0.91 -14.16 -5.22
C SER A 276 -1.99 -14.86 -4.38
N LEU A 277 -3.26 -14.50 -4.60
CA LEU A 277 -4.43 -15.17 -4.02
C LEU A 277 -5.49 -15.33 -5.10
N ASP A 278 -5.81 -16.58 -5.44
CA ASP A 278 -6.89 -16.91 -6.37
C ASP A 278 -8.23 -16.95 -5.64
N TYR A 279 -8.83 -15.77 -5.43
CA TYR A 279 -10.13 -15.66 -4.77
C TYR A 279 -11.26 -16.36 -5.54
N VAL A 280 -11.17 -16.40 -6.87
CA VAL A 280 -12.20 -17.03 -7.71
C VAL A 280 -12.22 -18.53 -7.43
N ASN A 281 -11.06 -19.19 -7.49
CA ASN A 281 -10.95 -20.62 -7.19
C ASN A 281 -11.26 -20.91 -5.73
N LEU A 282 -10.84 -20.05 -4.78
CA LEU A 282 -11.18 -20.19 -3.37
C LEU A 282 -12.70 -20.23 -3.14
N ILE A 283 -13.43 -19.28 -3.73
CA ILE A 283 -14.89 -19.20 -3.63
C ILE A 283 -15.55 -20.40 -4.32
N GLN A 284 -15.13 -20.74 -5.54
CA GLN A 284 -15.68 -21.88 -6.30
C GLN A 284 -15.44 -23.22 -5.61
N ALA A 285 -14.28 -23.39 -4.98
CA ALA A 285 -13.95 -24.60 -4.22
C ALA A 285 -14.83 -24.69 -2.96
N PHE A 286 -14.99 -23.59 -2.23
CA PHE A 286 -15.89 -23.55 -1.07
C PHE A 286 -17.35 -23.83 -1.46
N GLN A 287 -17.85 -23.14 -2.49
CA GLN A 287 -19.23 -23.29 -2.98
C GLN A 287 -19.56 -24.75 -3.27
N ARG A 288 -18.70 -25.46 -4.01
CA ARG A 288 -18.86 -26.89 -4.31
C ARG A 288 -18.76 -27.76 -3.08
N LYS A 289 -17.78 -27.50 -2.21
CA LYS A 289 -17.54 -28.29 -0.99
C LYS A 289 -18.69 -28.17 0.03
N ALA A 290 -19.24 -26.97 0.15
CA ALA A 290 -20.32 -26.66 1.07
C ALA A 290 -21.71 -27.08 0.54
N ASP A 291 -21.81 -27.47 -0.73
CA ASP A 291 -23.07 -27.59 -1.46
C ASP A 291 -23.91 -26.32 -1.33
N ALA A 292 -23.25 -25.18 -1.50
CA ALA A 292 -23.89 -23.87 -1.49
C ALA A 292 -24.52 -23.61 -2.85
N ARG A 293 -25.71 -23.00 -2.84
CA ARG A 293 -26.39 -22.62 -4.08
C ARG A 293 -25.62 -21.54 -4.83
N ALA A 294 -25.12 -20.55 -4.09
CA ALA A 294 -24.37 -19.44 -4.63
C ALA A 294 -23.50 -18.74 -3.59
N VAL A 295 -22.39 -18.17 -4.06
CA VAL A 295 -21.62 -17.14 -3.37
C VAL A 295 -21.55 -15.93 -4.28
N SER A 296 -22.04 -14.79 -3.82
CA SER A 296 -22.16 -13.58 -4.62
C SER A 296 -21.61 -12.38 -3.87
N LEU A 297 -20.96 -11.48 -4.62
CA LEU A 297 -20.48 -10.21 -4.11
C LEU A 297 -21.34 -9.10 -4.71
N ILE A 298 -21.94 -8.29 -3.85
CA ILE A 298 -23.00 -7.34 -4.22
C ILE A 298 -22.54 -5.93 -3.85
N LEU A 299 -22.67 -5.01 -4.79
CA LEU A 299 -22.37 -3.60 -4.62
C LEU A 299 -23.63 -2.80 -4.35
N ASP A 300 -23.57 -1.86 -3.41
CA ASP A 300 -24.61 -0.86 -3.15
C ASP A 300 -24.22 0.47 -3.82
N VAL A 301 -24.92 0.81 -4.90
CA VAL A 301 -24.67 2.04 -5.68
C VAL A 301 -25.56 3.21 -5.25
N ASN A 302 -26.37 3.05 -4.20
CA ASN A 302 -27.21 4.15 -3.72
C ASN A 302 -26.32 5.32 -3.27
N GLY A 303 -26.56 6.49 -3.85
CA GLY A 303 -25.74 7.69 -3.62
C GLY A 303 -24.29 7.58 -4.13
N LEU A 304 -23.98 6.62 -5.01
CA LEU A 304 -22.66 6.51 -5.64
C LEU A 304 -22.65 7.25 -6.98
N GLU A 305 -22.35 8.56 -6.94
CA GLU A 305 -22.39 9.42 -8.12
C GLU A 305 -21.37 9.04 -9.21
N SER A 306 -20.27 8.38 -8.83
CA SER A 306 -19.24 7.93 -9.76
C SER A 306 -19.61 6.66 -10.54
N PHE A 307 -20.67 5.96 -10.13
CA PHE A 307 -21.04 4.67 -10.74
C PHE A 307 -21.42 4.84 -12.21
N ARG A 308 -20.74 4.11 -13.09
CA ARG A 308 -21.01 4.08 -14.54
C ARG A 308 -21.47 2.72 -15.06
N GLY A 309 -21.58 1.71 -14.20
CA GLY A 309 -21.82 0.33 -14.60
C GLY A 309 -20.52 -0.46 -14.84
N PRO A 310 -20.62 -1.70 -15.33
CA PRO A 310 -19.49 -2.61 -15.45
C PRO A 310 -18.52 -2.19 -16.56
N GLY A 311 -17.23 -2.18 -16.25
CA GLY A 311 -16.16 -2.00 -17.24
C GLY A 311 -15.93 -0.54 -17.64
N TYR A 312 -15.43 -0.33 -18.86
CA TYR A 312 -15.21 1.02 -19.39
C TYR A 312 -16.50 1.60 -19.99
N VAL A 313 -16.83 2.81 -19.58
CA VAL A 313 -17.92 3.60 -20.17
C VAL A 313 -17.36 4.94 -20.62
N HIS A 314 -17.69 5.31 -21.86
CA HIS A 314 -17.23 6.57 -22.44
C HIS A 314 -17.71 7.77 -21.58
N PRO A 315 -16.85 8.77 -21.27
CA PRO A 315 -17.20 9.88 -20.38
C PRO A 315 -18.45 10.67 -20.79
N ASN A 316 -18.70 10.77 -22.09
CA ASN A 316 -19.85 11.51 -22.64
C ASN A 316 -21.13 10.66 -22.77
N LYS A 317 -21.10 9.38 -22.37
CA LYS A 317 -22.31 8.55 -22.42
C LYS A 317 -23.25 8.99 -21.30
N PRO A 318 -24.53 9.29 -21.58
CA PRO A 318 -25.51 9.53 -20.53
C PRO A 318 -25.71 8.25 -19.72
N ILE A 319 -25.75 8.39 -18.40
CA ILE A 319 -25.84 7.26 -17.46
C ILE A 319 -27.05 7.52 -16.58
N ASP A 320 -28.02 6.63 -16.68
CA ASP A 320 -29.19 6.66 -15.82
C ASP A 320 -28.78 6.22 -14.41
N THR A 321 -29.21 6.99 -13.41
CA THR A 321 -29.02 6.61 -12.01
C THR A 321 -29.78 5.29 -11.75
N PRO A 322 -29.10 4.22 -11.31
CA PRO A 322 -29.77 2.95 -11.03
C PRO A 322 -30.83 3.12 -9.94
N LYS A 323 -32.00 2.48 -10.12
CA LYS A 323 -33.12 2.54 -9.18
C LYS A 323 -33.59 1.13 -8.81
N GLY A 324 -34.10 0.98 -7.59
CA GLY A 324 -34.71 -0.27 -7.13
C GLY A 324 -33.71 -1.43 -7.13
N LEU A 325 -34.02 -2.50 -7.87
CA LEU A 325 -33.15 -3.69 -7.92
C LEU A 325 -31.81 -3.41 -8.61
N ASP A 326 -31.78 -2.45 -9.53
CA ASP A 326 -30.56 -2.07 -10.25
C ASP A 326 -29.57 -1.30 -9.37
N SER A 327 -30.02 -0.82 -8.21
CA SER A 327 -29.17 -0.17 -7.20
C SER A 327 -28.25 -1.15 -6.47
N TYR A 328 -28.42 -2.45 -6.69
CA TYR A 328 -27.61 -3.51 -6.11
C TYR A 328 -27.04 -4.43 -7.19
N PRO A 329 -26.09 -4.00 -8.02
CA PRO A 329 -25.48 -4.89 -9.00
C PRO A 329 -24.66 -5.99 -8.32
N CYS A 330 -24.76 -7.20 -8.87
CA CYS A 330 -23.88 -8.32 -8.53
C CYS A 330 -22.55 -8.13 -9.26
N ILE A 331 -21.44 -8.03 -8.54
CA ILE A 331 -20.11 -7.84 -9.13
C ILE A 331 -19.40 -9.16 -9.44
N PHE A 332 -19.74 -10.22 -8.67
CA PHE A 332 -19.26 -11.57 -8.87
C PHE A 332 -20.30 -12.58 -8.38
N THR A 333 -20.45 -13.72 -9.05
CA THR A 333 -21.25 -14.84 -8.54
C THR A 333 -20.67 -16.19 -8.95
N SER A 334 -20.81 -17.19 -8.07
CA SER A 334 -20.44 -18.58 -8.33
C SER A 334 -21.47 -19.54 -7.72
N PRO A 335 -21.97 -20.56 -8.46
CA PRO A 335 -21.76 -20.80 -9.89
C PRO A 335 -22.48 -19.76 -10.76
N ASP A 336 -22.13 -19.71 -12.05
CA ASP A 336 -22.51 -18.59 -12.93
C ASP A 336 -24.04 -18.41 -13.13
N LYS A 337 -24.43 -17.15 -13.36
CA LYS A 337 -25.72 -16.54 -13.82
C LYS A 337 -27.08 -16.93 -13.23
N SER A 338 -27.30 -18.14 -12.73
CA SER A 338 -28.65 -18.60 -12.32
C SER A 338 -29.25 -17.89 -11.09
N ILE A 339 -28.45 -17.14 -10.34
CA ILE A 339 -28.89 -16.45 -9.10
C ILE A 339 -29.53 -15.09 -9.39
N ARG A 340 -29.25 -14.51 -10.58
CA ARG A 340 -29.81 -13.23 -10.99
C ARG A 340 -31.23 -13.37 -11.54
N GLU A 341 -31.68 -14.60 -11.72
CA GLU A 341 -33.01 -14.94 -12.19
C GLU A 341 -34.04 -14.85 -11.04
N ILE A 342 -35.27 -14.49 -11.39
CA ILE A 342 -36.40 -14.54 -10.48
C ILE A 342 -36.60 -16.00 -10.06
N PRO A 343 -36.76 -16.32 -8.75
CA PRO A 343 -37.12 -15.41 -7.65
C PRO A 343 -35.99 -15.06 -6.66
N TYR A 344 -34.71 -15.29 -7.01
CA TYR A 344 -33.61 -15.20 -6.05
C TYR A 344 -33.22 -13.76 -5.73
N TRP A 345 -33.05 -12.92 -6.75
CA TRP A 345 -32.48 -11.58 -6.59
C TRP A 345 -33.30 -10.62 -5.72
N PRO A 346 -34.63 -10.51 -5.89
CA PRO A 346 -35.45 -9.65 -5.02
C PRO A 346 -35.37 -10.06 -3.54
N SER A 347 -35.33 -11.38 -3.26
CA SER A 347 -35.24 -11.91 -1.89
C SER A 347 -33.91 -11.54 -1.23
N VAL A 348 -32.81 -11.60 -2.00
CA VAL A 348 -31.47 -11.21 -1.53
C VAL A 348 -31.43 -9.71 -1.23
N ILE A 349 -31.95 -8.87 -2.12
CA ILE A 349 -31.96 -7.41 -1.95
C ILE A 349 -32.83 -7.00 -0.77
N MET A 350 -34.02 -7.60 -0.61
CA MET A 350 -34.87 -7.37 0.56
C MET A 350 -34.13 -7.74 1.86
N THR A 351 -33.47 -8.89 1.88
CA THR A 351 -32.66 -9.33 3.03
C THR A 351 -31.51 -8.36 3.34
N LEU A 352 -30.83 -7.84 2.31
CA LEU A 352 -29.77 -6.83 2.47
C LEU A 352 -30.31 -5.53 3.06
N ALA A 353 -31.44 -5.03 2.53
CA ALA A 353 -32.07 -3.80 2.99
C ALA A 353 -32.55 -3.92 4.45
N ASP A 354 -33.22 -5.02 4.79
CA ASP A 354 -33.74 -5.29 6.13
C ASP A 354 -32.62 -5.40 7.18
N ARG A 355 -31.43 -5.84 6.77
CA ARG A 355 -30.30 -6.10 7.67
C ARG A 355 -29.16 -5.09 7.54
N ILE A 356 -29.40 -3.94 6.90
CA ILE A 356 -28.34 -2.96 6.62
C ILE A 356 -27.69 -2.39 7.89
N GLN A 357 -28.46 -2.21 8.96
CA GLN A 357 -27.96 -1.78 10.27
C GLN A 357 -27.09 -2.84 10.93
N ASP A 358 -27.43 -4.12 10.79
CA ASP A 358 -26.58 -5.21 11.28
C ASP A 358 -25.26 -5.27 10.50
N LEU A 359 -25.35 -5.07 9.18
CA LEU A 359 -24.21 -5.06 8.26
C LEU A 359 -23.33 -3.80 8.39
N SER A 360 -23.72 -2.79 9.18
CA SER A 360 -22.82 -1.66 9.47
C SER A 360 -21.66 -2.09 10.38
N ASN A 361 -21.84 -3.19 11.12
CA ASN A 361 -20.75 -3.86 11.83
C ASN A 361 -20.07 -4.88 10.88
N TYR A 362 -18.89 -4.54 10.41
CA TYR A 362 -18.11 -5.36 9.48
C TYR A 362 -17.72 -6.73 10.07
N GLU A 363 -17.60 -6.87 11.39
CA GLU A 363 -17.30 -8.15 12.03
C GLU A 363 -18.52 -9.07 12.12
N LYS A 364 -19.74 -8.53 11.97
CA LYS A 364 -20.98 -9.28 12.14
C LYS A 364 -21.26 -10.11 10.88
N LEU A 365 -21.32 -11.43 11.07
CA LEU A 365 -21.92 -12.34 10.11
C LEU A 365 -23.42 -12.39 10.37
N VAL A 366 -24.21 -11.93 9.39
CA VAL A 366 -25.67 -11.91 9.47
C VAL A 366 -26.22 -13.21 8.92
N TYR A 367 -27.02 -13.92 9.73
CA TYR A 367 -27.74 -15.12 9.35
C TYR A 367 -29.24 -14.83 9.16
N VAL A 368 -29.81 -15.38 8.09
CA VAL A 368 -31.25 -15.32 7.81
C VAL A 368 -31.72 -16.66 7.25
N PHE A 369 -32.79 -17.21 7.82
CA PHE A 369 -33.52 -18.33 7.22
C PHE A 369 -34.91 -17.85 6.78
N ASP A 370 -35.18 -17.90 5.48
CA ASP A 370 -36.48 -17.61 4.91
C ASP A 370 -37.34 -18.88 4.95
N HIS A 371 -38.32 -18.89 5.86
CA HIS A 371 -39.27 -19.98 6.01
C HIS A 371 -40.21 -20.18 4.81
N ARG A 372 -40.47 -19.14 4.01
CA ARG A 372 -41.34 -19.22 2.83
C ARG A 372 -40.59 -19.82 1.65
N ALA A 373 -39.37 -19.33 1.41
CA ALA A 373 -38.53 -19.81 0.31
C ALA A 373 -37.73 -21.08 0.66
N GLN A 374 -37.69 -21.48 1.94
CA GLN A 374 -36.85 -22.57 2.47
C GLN A 374 -35.36 -22.37 2.16
N ARG A 375 -34.86 -21.14 2.35
CA ARG A 375 -33.50 -20.73 2.00
C ARG A 375 -32.74 -20.15 3.18
N THR A 376 -31.44 -20.40 3.23
CA THR A 376 -30.55 -19.77 4.21
C THR A 376 -29.60 -18.79 3.54
N TYR A 377 -29.42 -17.63 4.17
CA TYR A 377 -28.52 -16.57 3.73
C TYR A 377 -27.51 -16.26 4.84
N PHE A 378 -26.24 -16.17 4.46
CA PHE A 378 -25.17 -15.60 5.28
C PHE A 378 -24.65 -14.35 4.58
N LEU A 379 -24.64 -13.21 5.27
CA LEU A 379 -24.24 -11.93 4.71
C LEU A 379 -23.15 -11.30 5.58
N GLN A 380 -22.10 -10.78 4.95
CA GLN A 380 -21.05 -10.07 5.65
C GLN A 380 -20.49 -8.94 4.79
N ARG A 381 -20.42 -7.73 5.35
CA ARG A 381 -19.94 -6.55 4.65
C ARG A 381 -18.42 -6.63 4.44
N VAL A 382 -17.95 -6.57 3.21
CA VAL A 382 -16.51 -6.64 2.88
C VAL A 382 -15.90 -5.25 2.94
N GLU A 383 -16.50 -4.29 2.24
CA GLU A 383 -16.11 -2.88 2.15
C GLU A 383 -17.38 -2.01 2.31
N PRO A 384 -17.29 -0.68 2.50
CA PRO A 384 -18.46 0.16 2.79
C PRO A 384 -19.69 -0.11 1.92
N ARG A 385 -19.47 -0.37 0.63
CA ARG A 385 -20.52 -0.61 -0.35
C ARG A 385 -20.60 -2.06 -0.84
N LEU A 386 -19.72 -2.96 -0.39
CA LEU A 386 -19.67 -4.34 -0.88
C LEU A 386 -20.07 -5.34 0.19
N THR A 387 -20.99 -6.24 -0.14
CA THR A 387 -21.44 -7.31 0.76
C THR A 387 -21.27 -8.67 0.09
N LEU A 388 -20.63 -9.60 0.79
CA LEU A 388 -20.55 -11.00 0.39
C LEU A 388 -21.80 -11.72 0.90
N VAL A 389 -22.46 -12.47 0.03
CA VAL A 389 -23.68 -13.22 0.30
C VAL A 389 -23.48 -14.68 -0.08
N LEU A 390 -23.75 -15.58 0.85
CA LEU A 390 -23.73 -17.02 0.66
C LEU A 390 -25.14 -17.57 0.82
N ILE A 391 -25.59 -18.38 -0.14
CA ILE A 391 -26.98 -18.83 -0.27
C ILE A 391 -27.04 -20.36 -0.26
N PHE A 392 -28.01 -20.93 0.47
CA PHE A 392 -28.35 -22.35 0.45
C PHE A 392 -29.84 -22.55 0.17
N GLU A 393 -30.18 -23.61 -0.58
CA GLU A 393 -31.56 -24.06 -0.84
C GLU A 393 -32.07 -25.02 0.26
N SER A 394 -31.55 -24.85 1.47
CA SER A 394 -31.93 -25.65 2.64
C SER A 394 -31.67 -24.85 3.91
N LYS A 395 -32.27 -25.30 5.01
CA LYS A 395 -31.99 -24.76 6.34
C LYS A 395 -30.58 -25.15 6.78
N ARG A 396 -29.74 -24.16 7.08
CA ARG A 396 -28.41 -24.34 7.69
C ARG A 396 -28.39 -23.81 9.12
N LEU A 397 -27.41 -24.22 9.90
CA LEU A 397 -27.23 -23.73 11.27
C LEU A 397 -26.47 -22.41 11.25
N GLU A 398 -26.91 -21.43 12.04
CA GLU A 398 -26.26 -20.11 12.15
C GLU A 398 -24.78 -20.23 12.57
N LYS A 399 -24.47 -21.17 13.46
CA LYS A 399 -23.13 -21.37 14.04
C LYS A 399 -22.35 -22.52 13.38
N GLU A 400 -22.64 -22.82 12.12
CA GLU A 400 -21.94 -23.85 11.37
C GLU A 400 -20.48 -23.44 11.11
N SER A 401 -19.55 -24.08 11.82
CA SER A 401 -18.18 -23.57 12.02
C SER A 401 -17.41 -23.36 10.71
N TYR A 402 -17.53 -24.28 9.74
CA TYR A 402 -16.83 -24.17 8.47
C TYR A 402 -17.35 -23.00 7.61
N ILE A 403 -18.64 -22.66 7.71
CA ILE A 403 -19.24 -21.52 7.01
C ILE A 403 -18.77 -20.22 7.65
N VAL A 404 -18.87 -20.13 8.98
CA VAL A 404 -18.45 -18.96 9.75
C VAL A 404 -16.97 -18.67 9.52
N SER A 405 -16.13 -19.71 9.56
CA SER A 405 -14.69 -19.58 9.31
C SER A 405 -14.40 -19.07 7.90
N PHE A 406 -15.05 -19.62 6.88
CA PHE A 406 -14.86 -19.19 5.49
C PHE A 406 -15.26 -17.73 5.30
N MET A 407 -16.45 -17.33 5.75
CA MET A 407 -16.96 -15.97 5.60
C MET A 407 -16.06 -14.95 6.29
N ASN A 408 -15.63 -15.24 7.53
CA ASN A 408 -14.70 -14.37 8.26
C ASN A 408 -13.33 -14.28 7.60
N GLU A 409 -12.78 -15.41 7.13
CA GLU A 409 -11.46 -15.42 6.50
C GLU A 409 -11.46 -14.64 5.18
N ILE A 410 -12.39 -14.92 4.27
CA ILE A 410 -12.40 -14.28 2.96
C ILE A 410 -12.69 -12.77 3.06
N THR A 411 -13.59 -12.35 3.97
CA THR A 411 -13.89 -10.94 4.17
C THR A 411 -12.70 -10.18 4.78
N GLN A 412 -11.97 -10.78 5.74
CA GLN A 412 -10.73 -10.21 6.27
C GLN A 412 -9.62 -10.11 5.21
N GLN A 413 -9.50 -11.11 4.33
CA GLN A 413 -8.52 -11.07 3.24
C GLN A 413 -8.84 -9.95 2.24
N LEU A 414 -10.11 -9.81 1.81
CA LEU A 414 -10.54 -8.76 0.88
C LEU A 414 -10.42 -7.35 1.46
N ARG A 415 -10.57 -7.19 2.79
CA ARG A 415 -10.31 -5.94 3.51
C ARG A 415 -8.84 -5.56 3.59
N GLY A 416 -7.93 -6.46 3.24
CA GLY A 416 -6.48 -6.23 3.37
C GLY A 416 -5.98 -6.23 4.82
N THR A 417 -6.75 -6.78 5.76
CA THR A 417 -6.38 -6.81 7.19
C THR A 417 -4.97 -7.41 7.39
N ARG A 418 -4.67 -8.51 6.69
CA ARG A 418 -3.35 -9.17 6.75
C ARG A 418 -2.23 -8.29 6.18
N ILE A 419 -2.43 -7.62 5.04
CA ILE A 419 -1.37 -6.79 4.44
C ILE A 419 -1.01 -5.62 5.35
N PHE A 420 -1.98 -4.98 5.99
CA PHE A 420 -1.73 -3.87 6.91
C PHE A 420 -1.10 -4.34 8.23
N ASN A 421 -1.46 -5.53 8.73
CA ASN A 421 -0.80 -6.11 9.89
C ASN A 421 0.66 -6.51 9.61
N CYS A 422 0.99 -6.95 8.40
CA CYS A 422 2.37 -7.26 8.00
C CYS A 422 3.34 -6.07 8.12
N LEU A 423 2.85 -4.83 8.15
CA LEU A 423 3.67 -3.64 8.39
C LEU A 423 4.38 -3.68 9.75
N LYS A 424 3.74 -4.26 10.78
CA LYS A 424 4.29 -4.36 12.15
C LYS A 424 5.33 -5.47 12.33
N GLY A 425 5.69 -6.17 11.25
CA GLY A 425 6.73 -7.19 11.28
C GLY A 425 6.33 -8.48 12.00
N THR A 426 5.04 -8.85 12.03
CA THR A 426 4.68 -10.23 12.36
C THR A 426 5.32 -11.12 11.30
N GLY A 427 6.26 -11.96 11.74
CA GLY A 427 7.09 -12.79 10.89
C GLY A 427 6.30 -13.53 9.84
N SER A 428 6.96 -13.82 8.73
CA SER A 428 6.61 -14.87 7.79
C SER A 428 5.86 -16.01 8.47
N SER A 429 4.59 -16.17 8.10
CA SER A 429 3.85 -17.42 8.19
C SER A 429 3.02 -17.54 6.93
#